data_AF-A0A7V7WJE3-F1
#
_entry.id   AF-A0A7V7WJE3-F1
#
_cell.length_a   1.000
_cell.length_b   1.000
_cell.length_c   1.000
_cell.angle_alpha   90.00
_cell.angle_beta   90.00
_cell.angle_gamma   90.00
#
_symmetry.space_group_name_H-M   'P 1'
#
loop_
_entity.id
_entity.type
_entity.pdbx_description
1 polymer ?
#
loop_
_entity_poly.entity_id
_entity_poly.type
_entity_poly.pdbx_seq_one_letter_code
_entity_poly.pdbx_strand_id
1 'polypeptide(L)'
;MRTAARPYIIPIFISHLGCPFQCLYCQQERITAQEKWLPTPEAVRERVEAFLATRKPGKYSHTEIAFYGGTFTGLEFGLMEELLEAAHRYVASGEARNLRASTKPDYVDAERLELLRRYEMDTIELGVQSLDDRVLRQVGRGYMARDVERAVALLKER
;
A
#
# COMPACT_ATOMS: atom_id res chain seq x y z
N MET A 1 -23.94 -21.31 -0.10
CA MET A 1 -23.10 -20.10 0.09
C MET A 1 -22.09 -20.06 -1.04
N ARG A 2 -22.20 -19.08 -1.96
CA ARG A 2 -21.13 -18.80 -2.92
C ARG A 2 -19.98 -18.20 -2.12
N THR A 3 -18.91 -18.95 -1.88
CA THR A 3 -17.65 -18.36 -1.41
C THR A 3 -17.27 -17.28 -2.42
N ALA A 4 -17.28 -16.02 -2.01
CA ALA A 4 -16.73 -14.94 -2.83
C ALA A 4 -15.32 -15.36 -3.23
N ALA A 5 -15.07 -15.48 -4.53
CA ALA A 5 -13.80 -15.97 -5.03
C ALA A 5 -12.69 -15.03 -4.54
N ARG A 6 -11.67 -15.61 -3.89
CA ARG A 6 -10.62 -14.87 -3.18
C ARG A 6 -9.66 -14.23 -4.19
N PRO A 7 -9.24 -12.98 -4.01
CA PRO A 7 -8.20 -12.39 -4.85
C PRO A 7 -6.84 -13.08 -4.64
N TYR A 8 -6.02 -13.09 -5.69
CA TYR A 8 -4.61 -13.45 -5.61
C TYR A 8 -3.80 -12.18 -5.38
N ILE A 9 -3.37 -11.95 -4.14
CA ILE A 9 -2.59 -10.77 -3.77
C ILE A 9 -1.11 -11.02 -4.02
N ILE A 10 -0.48 -10.15 -4.80
CA ILE A 10 0.96 -10.07 -4.98
C ILE A 10 1.49 -8.97 -4.05
N PRO A 11 2.13 -9.33 -2.92
CA PRO A 11 2.61 -8.36 -1.95
C PRO A 11 3.97 -7.79 -2.35
N ILE A 12 4.03 -6.47 -2.39
CA ILE A 12 5.22 -5.63 -2.54
C ILE A 12 5.44 -4.91 -1.21
N PHE A 13 6.55 -5.15 -0.51
CA PHE A 13 6.76 -4.64 0.85
C PHE A 13 7.73 -3.46 0.89
N ILE A 14 7.26 -2.23 1.07
CA ILE A 14 8.10 -1.02 1.15
C ILE A 14 8.56 -0.70 2.59
N SER A 15 8.93 -1.73 3.36
CA SER A 15 9.04 -1.68 4.82
C SER A 15 9.78 -0.46 5.37
N HIS A 16 9.12 0.29 6.27
CA HIS A 16 9.61 1.50 6.95
C HIS A 16 10.01 2.71 6.08
N LEU A 17 9.93 2.62 4.75
CA LEU A 17 10.25 3.77 3.91
C LEU A 17 9.13 4.82 3.98
N GLY A 18 9.52 6.10 4.02
CA GLY A 18 8.58 7.22 4.04
C GLY A 18 7.98 7.56 5.41
N CYS A 19 8.44 6.96 6.51
CA CYS A 19 8.00 7.33 7.86
C CYS A 19 9.18 7.68 8.77
N PRO A 20 9.27 8.92 9.28
CA PRO A 20 10.31 9.32 10.23
C PRO A 20 9.99 8.86 11.67
N PHE A 21 8.83 8.22 11.88
CA PHE A 21 8.39 7.75 13.21
C PHE A 21 8.62 6.26 13.38
N GLN A 22 9.01 5.87 14.60
CA GLN A 22 9.03 4.48 15.03
C GLN A 22 7.99 4.29 16.14
N CYS A 23 6.82 3.78 15.79
CA CYS A 23 5.77 3.54 16.78
C CYS A 23 6.18 2.42 17.75
N LEU A 24 5.69 2.47 18.98
CA LEU A 24 6.04 1.50 20.04
C LEU A 24 5.86 0.03 19.62
N TYR A 25 4.86 -0.25 18.78
CA TYR A 25 4.54 -1.60 18.28
C TYR A 25 5.14 -1.89 16.90
N CYS A 26 5.78 -0.91 16.24
CA CYS A 26 6.22 -1.04 14.86
C CYS A 26 7.53 -1.84 14.78
N GLN A 27 7.44 -3.11 14.38
CA GLN A 27 8.59 -4.00 14.18
C GLN A 27 8.54 -4.65 12.78
N GLN A 28 8.41 -3.85 11.72
CA GLN A 28 8.18 -4.39 10.36
C GLN A 28 9.27 -5.35 9.92
N GLU A 29 10.56 -5.06 10.16
CA GLU A 29 11.68 -5.95 9.80
C GLU A 29 11.50 -7.38 10.36
N ARG A 30 11.04 -7.50 11.61
CA ARG A 30 10.76 -8.81 12.23
C ARG A 30 9.50 -9.46 11.68
N ILE A 31 8.47 -8.68 11.36
CA ILE A 31 7.17 -9.17 10.87
C ILE A 31 7.28 -9.64 9.42
N THR A 32 7.99 -8.89 8.57
CA THR A 32 8.13 -9.19 7.14
C THR A 32 9.25 -10.19 6.87
N ALA A 33 10.10 -10.50 7.87
CA ALA A 33 11.29 -11.33 7.72
C ALA A 33 12.17 -10.88 6.53
N GLN A 34 12.21 -9.57 6.28
CA GLN A 34 12.94 -8.95 5.19
C GLN A 34 13.84 -7.86 5.79
N GLU A 35 15.15 -8.02 5.62
CA GLU A 35 16.11 -6.95 5.90
C GLU A 35 16.11 -5.96 4.73
N LYS A 36 15.77 -4.69 5.02
CA LYS A 36 15.93 -3.51 4.15
C LYS A 36 15.77 -3.79 2.65
N TRP A 37 14.59 -4.25 2.23
CA TRP A 37 14.26 -4.28 0.82
C TRP A 37 13.89 -2.86 0.37
N LEU A 38 14.71 -2.29 -0.52
CA LEU A 38 14.38 -1.05 -1.19
C LEU A 38 13.53 -1.38 -2.43
N PRO A 39 12.31 -0.84 -2.53
CA PRO A 39 11.49 -1.02 -3.72
C PRO A 39 12.16 -0.29 -4.88
N THR A 40 12.65 -1.05 -5.86
CA THR A 40 12.97 -0.50 -7.18
C THR A 40 11.94 -0.98 -8.18
N PRO A 41 11.73 -0.26 -9.30
CA PRO A 41 10.90 -0.72 -10.40
C PRO A 41 11.24 -2.15 -10.86
N GLU A 42 12.53 -2.50 -10.91
CA GLU A 42 13.03 -3.82 -11.26
C GLU A 42 12.56 -4.87 -10.25
N ALA A 43 12.73 -4.59 -8.96
CA ALA A 43 12.34 -5.51 -7.90
C ALA A 43 10.82 -5.72 -7.84
N VAL A 44 10.02 -4.70 -8.18
CA VAL A 44 8.56 -4.84 -8.34
C VAL A 44 8.25 -5.81 -9.48
N ARG A 45 8.87 -5.65 -10.65
CA ARG A 45 8.63 -6.53 -11.81
C ARG A 45 9.01 -7.98 -11.51
N GLU A 46 10.21 -8.21 -10.98
CA GLU A 46 10.69 -9.54 -10.60
C GLU A 46 9.73 -10.21 -9.61
N ARG A 47 9.25 -9.45 -8.63
CA ARG A 47 8.30 -9.94 -7.63
C ARG A 47 6.95 -10.31 -8.24
N VAL A 48 6.42 -9.47 -9.12
CA VAL A 48 5.16 -9.73 -9.81
C VAL A 48 5.27 -10.96 -10.71
N GLU A 49 6.31 -11.05 -11.52
CA GLU A 49 6.56 -12.17 -12.43
C GLU A 49 6.73 -13.49 -11.68
N ALA A 50 7.47 -13.51 -10.58
CA ALA A 50 7.61 -14.69 -9.73
C ALA A 50 6.28 -15.19 -9.15
N PHE A 51 5.40 -14.27 -8.75
CA PHE A 51 4.05 -14.62 -8.26
C PHE A 51 3.15 -15.11 -9.39
N LEU A 52 3.14 -14.41 -10.53
CA LEU A 52 2.36 -14.83 -11.69
C LEU A 52 2.77 -16.23 -12.19
N ALA A 53 4.06 -16.55 -12.18
CA ALA A 53 4.58 -17.87 -12.56
C ALA A 53 4.09 -19.01 -11.63
N THR A 54 3.82 -18.71 -10.36
CA THR A 54 3.35 -19.71 -9.37
C THR A 54 1.83 -19.67 -9.16
N ARG A 55 1.13 -18.78 -9.86
CA ARG A 55 -0.33 -18.61 -9.77
C ARG A 55 -1.04 -19.86 -10.30
N LYS A 56 -1.91 -20.45 -9.48
CA LYS A 56 -2.76 -21.59 -9.87
C LYS A 56 -4.00 -21.09 -10.63
N PRO A 57 -4.19 -21.44 -11.92
CA PRO A 57 -5.40 -21.08 -12.67
C PRO A 57 -6.67 -21.56 -11.98
N GLY A 58 -7.76 -20.80 -12.10
CA GLY A 58 -9.09 -21.15 -11.56
C GLY A 58 -9.23 -21.11 -10.03
N LYS A 59 -8.16 -20.86 -9.27
CA LYS A 59 -8.20 -20.79 -7.80
C LYS A 59 -8.63 -19.42 -7.26
N TYR A 60 -8.44 -18.36 -8.04
CA TYR A 60 -8.61 -16.97 -7.62
C TYR A 60 -9.51 -16.21 -8.59
N SER A 61 -10.25 -15.21 -8.10
CA SER A 61 -11.13 -14.39 -8.92
C SER A 61 -10.36 -13.48 -9.88
N HIS A 62 -9.30 -12.87 -9.37
CA HIS A 62 -8.46 -11.89 -10.05
C HIS A 62 -7.14 -11.73 -9.28
N THR A 63 -6.17 -11.06 -9.89
CA THR A 63 -4.90 -10.69 -9.27
C THR A 63 -4.96 -9.23 -8.82
N GLU A 64 -4.42 -8.92 -7.64
CA GLU A 64 -4.15 -7.53 -7.22
C GLU A 64 -2.67 -7.39 -6.87
N ILE A 65 -2.07 -6.25 -7.22
CA ILE A 65 -0.71 -5.89 -6.77
C ILE A 65 -0.86 -4.95 -5.58
N ALA A 66 -0.28 -5.33 -4.43
CA ALA A 66 -0.50 -4.64 -3.17
C ALA A 66 0.81 -4.12 -2.57
N PHE A 67 0.91 -2.80 -2.41
CA PHE A 67 2.02 -2.13 -1.71
C PHE A 67 1.75 -2.09 -0.20
N TYR A 68 2.52 -2.86 0.56
CA TYR A 68 2.47 -2.98 2.01
C TYR A 68 3.65 -2.30 2.69
N GLY A 69 3.47 -1.90 3.95
CA GLY A 69 4.43 -1.10 4.73
C GLY A 69 3.74 0.03 5.49
N GLY A 70 2.51 0.37 5.09
CA GLY A 70 1.63 1.28 5.83
C GLY A 70 1.96 2.76 5.64
N THR A 71 2.82 3.09 4.67
CA THR A 71 3.39 4.43 4.44
C THR A 71 3.58 4.72 2.94
N PHE A 72 2.87 4.03 2.04
CA PHE A 72 3.13 4.13 0.59
C PHE A 72 3.07 5.56 0.06
N THR A 73 2.07 6.33 0.47
CA THR A 73 1.97 7.74 0.08
C THR A 73 2.93 8.65 0.84
N GLY A 74 3.68 8.14 1.82
CA GLY A 74 4.77 8.84 2.49
C GLY A 74 6.12 8.73 1.77
N LEU A 75 6.20 7.95 0.68
CA LEU A 75 7.40 7.90 -0.16
C LEU A 75 7.67 9.27 -0.84
N GLU A 76 8.91 9.44 -1.29
CA GLU A 76 9.24 10.50 -2.24
C GLU A 76 8.36 10.35 -3.49
N PHE A 77 7.90 11.47 -4.05
CA PHE A 77 6.85 11.48 -5.07
C PHE A 77 7.31 10.80 -6.37
N GLY A 78 8.54 11.07 -6.81
CA GLY A 78 9.15 10.43 -7.97
C GLY A 78 9.28 8.92 -7.78
N LEU A 79 9.78 8.47 -6.62
CA LEU A 79 9.82 7.04 -6.31
C LEU A 79 8.43 6.40 -6.32
N MET A 80 7.41 7.06 -5.76
CA MET A 80 6.03 6.56 -5.79
C MET A 80 5.53 6.40 -7.23
N GLU A 81 5.81 7.37 -8.12
CA GLU A 81 5.44 7.32 -9.54
C GLU A 81 6.15 6.16 -10.27
N GLU A 82 7.47 5.99 -10.07
CA GLU A 82 8.25 4.91 -10.67
C GLU A 82 7.73 3.51 -10.27
N LEU A 83 7.37 3.33 -9.00
CA LEU A 83 6.83 2.06 -8.50
C LEU A 83 5.41 1.79 -9.02
N LEU A 84 4.58 2.83 -9.10
CA LEU A 84 3.24 2.73 -9.67
C LEU A 84 3.31 2.38 -11.15
N GLU A 85 4.19 2.99 -11.93
CA GLU A 85 4.38 2.67 -13.34
C GLU A 85 4.81 1.21 -13.53
N ALA A 86 5.78 0.75 -12.74
CA ALA A 86 6.25 -0.64 -12.79
C ALA A 86 5.13 -1.65 -12.51
N ALA A 87 4.23 -1.36 -11.57
CA ALA A 87 3.10 -2.23 -11.24
C ALA A 87 1.92 -2.09 -12.22
N HIS A 88 1.61 -0.87 -12.66
CA HIS A 88 0.47 -0.56 -13.52
C HIS A 88 0.59 -1.21 -14.89
N ARG A 89 1.80 -1.48 -15.39
CA ARG A 89 1.98 -2.25 -16.64
C ARG A 89 1.20 -3.57 -16.64
N TYR A 90 1.10 -4.24 -15.49
CA TYR A 90 0.41 -5.52 -15.36
C TYR A 90 -1.11 -5.34 -15.26
N VAL A 91 -1.57 -4.17 -14.81
CA VAL A 91 -2.98 -3.77 -14.91
C VAL A 91 -3.33 -3.50 -16.37
N ALA A 92 -2.50 -2.72 -17.07
CA ALA A 92 -2.67 -2.40 -18.48
C ALA A 92 -2.63 -3.64 -19.40
N SER A 93 -1.84 -4.66 -19.07
CA SER A 93 -1.78 -5.93 -19.80
C SER A 93 -2.91 -6.91 -19.44
N GLY A 94 -3.69 -6.63 -18.39
CA GLY A 94 -4.75 -7.51 -17.88
C GLY A 94 -4.27 -8.68 -17.03
N GLU A 95 -2.99 -8.74 -16.68
CA GLU A 95 -2.42 -9.77 -15.78
C GLU A 95 -2.79 -9.54 -14.31
N ALA A 96 -2.97 -8.26 -13.95
CA ALA A 96 -3.54 -7.75 -12.72
C ALA A 96 -4.82 -6.98 -12.99
N ARG A 97 -5.76 -7.00 -12.03
CA ARG A 97 -7.03 -6.26 -12.14
C ARG A 97 -6.88 -4.83 -11.66
N ASN A 98 -6.18 -4.62 -10.56
CA ASN A 98 -6.07 -3.33 -9.89
C ASN A 98 -4.82 -3.29 -9.00
N LEU A 99 -4.53 -2.08 -8.53
CA LEU A 99 -3.53 -1.81 -7.51
C LEU A 99 -4.19 -1.55 -6.15
N ARG A 100 -3.44 -1.87 -5.09
CA ARG A 100 -3.79 -1.64 -3.69
C ARG A 100 -2.59 -1.05 -2.96
N ALA A 101 -2.81 -0.15 -2.01
CA ALA A 101 -1.74 0.31 -1.12
C ALA A 101 -2.23 0.55 0.30
N SER A 102 -1.38 0.25 1.29
CA SER A 102 -1.59 0.69 2.68
C SER A 102 -0.78 1.95 2.98
N THR A 103 -1.42 2.94 3.60
CA THR A 103 -0.77 4.23 3.93
C THR A 103 -1.16 4.80 5.29
N LYS A 104 -0.45 5.86 5.69
CA LYS A 104 -0.66 6.61 6.92
C LYS A 104 -1.69 7.72 6.67
N PRO A 105 -2.67 7.94 7.55
CA PRO A 105 -3.69 8.98 7.38
C PRO A 105 -3.14 10.38 7.07
N ASP A 106 -2.11 10.84 7.78
CA ASP A 106 -1.51 12.16 7.56
C ASP A 106 -0.63 12.25 6.29
N TYR A 107 -0.43 11.16 5.55
CA TYR A 107 0.22 11.16 4.23
C TYR A 107 -0.77 11.14 3.07
N VAL A 108 -2.05 11.40 3.34
CA VAL A 108 -3.09 11.52 2.33
C VAL A 108 -3.35 12.99 2.06
N ASP A 109 -3.07 13.42 0.83
CA ASP A 109 -3.41 14.74 0.29
C ASP A 109 -3.89 14.62 -1.16
N ALA A 110 -4.40 15.73 -1.71
CA ALA A 110 -4.97 15.75 -3.05
C ALA A 110 -3.97 15.37 -4.15
N GLU A 111 -2.71 15.80 -4.04
CA GLU A 111 -1.68 15.56 -5.06
C GLU A 111 -1.32 14.07 -5.15
N ARG A 112 -1.12 13.44 -3.99
CA ARG A 112 -0.86 11.99 -3.89
C ARG A 112 -2.06 11.19 -4.36
N LEU A 113 -3.28 11.59 -4.00
CA LEU A 113 -4.50 10.90 -4.44
C LEU A 113 -4.70 11.01 -5.96
N GLU A 114 -4.35 12.14 -6.57
CA GLU A 114 -4.38 12.30 -8.02
C GLU A 114 -3.36 11.39 -8.70
N LEU A 115 -2.14 11.27 -8.16
CA LEU A 115 -1.17 10.28 -8.65
C LEU A 115 -1.75 8.85 -8.60
N LEU A 116 -2.31 8.45 -7.45
CA LEU A 116 -2.93 7.12 -7.30
C LEU A 116 -4.11 6.92 -8.26
N ARG A 117 -4.86 7.97 -8.60
CA ARG A 117 -5.95 7.96 -9.59
C ARG A 117 -5.42 7.73 -11.01
N ARG A 118 -4.34 8.41 -11.40
CA ARG A 118 -3.72 8.23 -12.73
C ARG A 118 -3.30 6.78 -13.00
N TYR A 119 -2.86 6.07 -11.95
CA TYR A 119 -2.46 4.66 -12.02
C TYR A 119 -3.56 3.67 -11.60
N GLU A 120 -4.83 4.09 -11.62
CA GLU A 120 -6.00 3.22 -11.41
C GLU A 120 -5.94 2.42 -10.09
N MET A 121 -5.37 3.00 -9.04
CA MET A 121 -5.36 2.36 -7.73
C MET A 121 -6.78 2.26 -7.20
N ASP A 122 -7.24 1.06 -6.89
CA ASP A 122 -8.63 0.82 -6.53
C ASP A 122 -8.83 0.84 -5.02
N THR A 123 -7.88 0.27 -4.28
CA THR A 123 -8.00 0.16 -2.81
C THR A 123 -6.88 0.87 -2.08
N ILE A 124 -7.25 1.77 -1.16
CA ILE A 124 -6.33 2.43 -0.22
C ILE A 124 -6.71 2.01 1.20
N GLU A 125 -5.76 1.42 1.92
CA GLU A 125 -5.93 0.98 3.31
C GLU A 125 -5.29 2.00 4.26
N LEU A 126 -6.09 2.60 5.15
CA LEU A 126 -5.59 3.55 6.14
C LEU A 126 -5.13 2.84 7.42
N GLY A 127 -3.86 3.00 7.77
CA GLY A 127 -3.31 2.56 9.05
C GLY A 127 -3.70 3.49 10.20
N VAL A 128 -4.97 3.45 10.63
CA VAL A 128 -5.57 4.30 11.69
C VAL A 128 -5.15 3.92 13.10
N GLN A 129 -5.12 2.63 13.44
CA GLN A 129 -4.65 2.08 14.72
C GLN A 129 -5.48 2.47 15.96
N SER A 130 -5.81 3.75 16.14
CA SER A 130 -6.66 4.30 17.19
C SER A 130 -7.26 5.63 16.74
N LEU A 131 -8.41 5.99 17.31
CA LEU A 131 -9.00 7.34 17.23
C LEU A 131 -8.88 8.11 18.56
N ASP A 132 -8.14 7.57 19.53
CA ASP A 132 -7.84 8.23 20.79
C ASP A 132 -6.47 8.92 20.71
N ASP A 133 -6.49 10.25 20.71
CA ASP A 133 -5.28 11.10 20.65
C ASP A 133 -4.28 10.82 21.79
N ARG A 134 -4.74 10.40 22.97
CA ARG A 134 -3.85 10.00 24.07
C ARG A 134 -3.09 8.75 23.70
N VAL A 135 -3.77 7.74 23.16
CA VAL A 135 -3.14 6.49 22.69
C VAL A 135 -2.15 6.80 21.57
N LEU A 136 -2.57 7.56 20.55
CA LEU A 136 -1.73 7.93 19.41
C LEU A 136 -0.44 8.66 19.81
N ARG A 137 -0.53 9.56 20.80
CA ARG A 137 0.64 10.23 21.38
C ARG A 137 1.55 9.25 22.12
N GLN A 138 0.98 8.39 22.97
CA GLN A 138 1.75 7.43 23.77
C GLN A 138 2.49 6.40 22.90
N VAL A 139 1.89 5.96 21.79
CA VAL A 139 2.53 5.02 20.86
C VAL A 139 3.49 5.69 19.88
N GLY A 140 3.62 7.02 19.88
CA GLY A 140 4.51 7.75 18.97
C GLY A 140 4.08 7.67 17.51
N ARG A 141 2.76 7.69 17.23
CA ARG A 141 2.23 7.47 15.87
C ARG A 141 2.48 8.66 14.92
N GLY A 142 2.57 9.87 15.47
CA GLY A 142 2.86 11.08 14.72
C GLY A 142 1.67 11.71 13.98
N TYR A 143 0.43 11.40 14.37
CA TYR A 143 -0.79 12.10 13.95
C TYR A 143 -1.87 12.06 15.06
N MET A 144 -2.99 12.76 14.84
CA MET A 144 -4.18 12.77 15.70
C MET A 144 -5.42 12.24 14.95
N ALA A 145 -6.51 11.99 15.68
CA ALA A 145 -7.77 11.49 15.12
C ALA A 145 -8.33 12.39 14.00
N ARG A 146 -8.16 13.72 14.13
CA ARG A 146 -8.54 14.69 13.08
C ARG A 146 -7.85 14.45 11.72
N ASP A 147 -6.64 13.90 11.72
CA ASP A 147 -5.90 13.60 10.49
C ASP A 147 -6.53 12.39 9.77
N VAL A 148 -7.10 11.46 10.55
CA VAL A 148 -7.89 10.33 10.04
C VAL A 148 -9.17 10.83 9.40
N GLU A 149 -9.90 11.70 10.08
CA GLU A 149 -11.13 12.30 9.55
C GLU A 149 -10.88 13.03 8.23
N ARG A 150 -9.82 13.84 8.17
CA ARG A 150 -9.39 14.53 6.93
C ARG A 150 -9.06 13.54 5.81
N ALA A 151 -8.27 12.52 6.10
CA ALA A 151 -7.88 11.52 5.10
C ALA A 151 -9.10 10.77 4.54
N VAL A 152 -10.04 10.40 5.40
CA VAL A 152 -11.28 9.72 5.00
C VAL A 152 -12.17 10.64 4.16
N ALA A 153 -12.26 11.93 4.48
CA ALA A 153 -13.01 12.89 3.67
C ALA A 153 -12.42 12.98 2.25
N LEU A 154 -11.11 13.20 2.13
CA LEU A 154 -10.42 13.26 0.84
C LEU A 154 -10.59 11.97 0.01
N LEU A 155 -10.52 10.80 0.66
CA LEU A 155 -10.68 9.51 -0.01
C LEU A 155 -12.11 9.26 -0.53
N LYS A 156 -13.13 9.88 0.08
CA LYS A 156 -14.52 9.78 -0.36
C LYS A 156 -14.85 10.72 -1.52
N GLU A 157 -14.06 11.76 -1.73
CA GLU A 157 -14.21 12.72 -2.82
C GLU A 157 -13.56 12.23 -4.14
N ARG A 158 -12.75 11.16 -4.07
CA ARG A 158 -12.03 10.56 -5.19
C ARG A 158 -12.96 9.78 -6.14
#